data_AF-A0A4S4LYV2-F1
#
_entry.id   AF-A0A4S4LYV2-F1
#
_cell.length_a   1.000
_cell.length_b   1.000
_cell.length_c   1.000
_cell.angle_alpha   90.00
_cell.angle_beta   90.00
_cell.angle_gamma   90.00
#
_symmetry.space_group_name_H-M   'P 1'
#
loop_
_entity.id
_entity.type
_entity.pdbx_description
1 polymer ?
#
loop_
_entity_poly.entity_id
_entity_poly.type
_entity_poly.pdbx_seq_one_letter_code
_entity_poly.pdbx_strand_id
1 'polypeptide(L)'
;MTISIDIIPLTDSIDMYGEPDASSAYSLSGHVSISLRSSSSFFERRRAVRILLQSLVITFEGQSELVTPEIGYSAIRLCSLKQEVAPNEAIELNNEGHEDSDKPCTWNVVFNIPLPGWLPATDVFGDSELAPPGTRYALYATAKFQHVEEPSQSSSWLSTLCSPFLSRTKLARAPRCEIAVNRYTIPPAMPSSELSIYPFLSYSVAAIPLESTERDINSIPIDVLSKIQVLASTPEHIGMEQGSFPFTLRLRAPGLSEEDTGKLQIIRFSVELEQLEKYRASRSSAYCNRFPVPRETLQPPHKPLRSPHPLDALADLGLLVSPNPRHSSVSRGFSLLAESAPTVYCLPDDGHIFRREIGVDSNAWYTLQTAVPFARERANSTSKARWAGACALRSTSQSPFLDVSHNLEFTVTCKYDTGVEGEEALVENLQFSLLLDFVRERPAMLSQLSDPQSRAFPDSVPSPSSTKPVPYTTSSLPAYSELFYANGDRKIDESTPLPLYTRSNLPPPSCSSTTLDRPAVSRTGEKQTQDYARSEDLDTQIDVAS
;
A
#
# COMPACT_ATOMS: atom_id res chain seq x y z
N MET A 1 -8.57 2.73 -36.90
CA MET A 1 -7.69 3.87 -36.58
C MET A 1 -6.29 3.55 -37.09
N THR A 2 -5.60 4.52 -37.68
CA THR A 2 -4.27 4.32 -38.27
C THR A 2 -3.15 4.23 -37.22
N ILE A 3 -3.40 4.77 -36.02
CA ILE A 3 -2.52 4.73 -34.86
C ILE A 3 -3.30 4.12 -33.68
N SER A 4 -2.65 3.24 -32.91
CA SER A 4 -3.09 2.81 -31.58
C SER A 4 -1.95 3.00 -30.58
N ILE A 5 -2.30 3.27 -29.33
CA ILE A 5 -1.34 3.53 -28.27
C ILE A 5 -1.73 2.69 -27.06
N ASP A 6 -0.77 1.94 -26.52
CA ASP A 6 -0.96 1.10 -25.35
C ASP A 6 0.13 1.37 -24.32
N ILE A 7 -0.20 1.28 -23.03
CA ILE A 7 0.75 1.45 -21.92
C ILE A 7 1.11 0.06 -21.42
N ILE A 8 2.40 -0.24 -21.37
CA ILE A 8 2.93 -1.53 -20.93
C ILE A 8 3.89 -1.25 -19.77
N PRO A 9 3.40 -1.20 -18.51
CA PRO A 9 4.27 -1.05 -17.36
C PRO A 9 5.10 -2.33 -17.16
N LEU A 10 6.26 -2.21 -16.50
CA LEU A 10 7.06 -3.39 -16.12
C LEU A 10 6.35 -4.25 -15.07
N THR A 11 5.57 -3.61 -14.20
CA THR A 11 4.74 -4.24 -13.17
C THR A 11 3.37 -3.58 -13.15
N ASP A 12 2.34 -4.38 -12.89
CA ASP A 12 0.96 -3.92 -12.66
C ASP A 12 0.72 -3.46 -11.22
N SER A 13 1.64 -3.78 -10.31
CA SER A 13 1.65 -3.31 -8.93
C SER A 13 2.96 -2.65 -8.52
N ILE A 14 2.90 -1.88 -7.43
CA ILE A 14 4.03 -1.25 -6.77
C ILE A 14 3.94 -1.56 -5.29
N ASP A 15 4.97 -2.22 -4.79
CA ASP A 15 5.07 -2.60 -3.39
C ASP A 15 5.88 -1.55 -2.65
N MET A 16 5.20 -0.78 -1.80
CA MET A 16 5.79 0.21 -0.92
C MET A 16 6.08 -0.39 0.44
N TYR A 17 7.25 -0.09 0.99
CA TYR A 17 7.74 -0.69 2.23
C TYR A 17 7.90 0.34 3.34
N GLY A 18 7.36 0.02 4.50
CA GLY A 18 7.35 0.86 5.70
C GLY A 18 6.17 1.83 5.76
N GLU A 19 6.26 2.76 6.72
CA GLU A 19 5.25 3.79 6.92
C GLU A 19 5.13 4.75 5.73
N PRO A 20 3.99 5.42 5.55
CA PRO A 20 3.86 6.50 4.58
C PRO A 20 4.84 7.64 4.88
N ASP A 21 5.74 7.89 3.94
CA ASP A 21 6.80 8.89 4.06
C ASP A 21 6.83 9.82 2.85
N ALA A 22 6.81 11.13 3.13
CA ALA A 22 6.78 12.16 2.12
C ALA A 22 8.13 12.36 1.40
N SER A 23 9.21 11.89 2.01
CA SER A 23 10.58 12.06 1.51
C SER A 23 11.08 10.91 0.64
N SER A 24 10.44 9.74 0.70
CA SER A 24 10.77 8.59 -0.16
C SER A 24 10.07 8.64 -1.51
N ALA A 25 10.66 7.94 -2.49
CA ALA A 25 10.11 7.79 -3.82
C ALA A 25 10.31 6.35 -4.33
N TYR A 26 9.35 5.89 -5.14
CA TYR A 26 9.32 4.58 -5.80
C TYR A 26 9.31 4.77 -7.31
N SER A 27 9.93 3.87 -8.06
CA SER A 27 9.99 3.97 -9.53
C SER A 27 8.87 3.14 -10.16
N LEU A 28 8.03 3.78 -10.99
CA LEU A 28 7.11 3.11 -11.90
C LEU A 28 7.63 3.28 -13.33
N SER A 29 8.13 2.20 -13.92
CA SER A 29 8.73 2.21 -15.25
C SER A 29 8.05 1.24 -16.20
N GLY A 30 8.26 1.46 -17.49
CA GLY A 30 7.60 0.71 -18.57
C GLY A 30 7.86 1.35 -19.92
N HIS A 31 6.99 1.06 -20.88
CA HIS A 31 6.97 1.76 -22.16
C HIS A 31 5.56 2.01 -22.66
N VAL A 32 5.43 3.02 -23.51
CA VAL A 32 4.25 3.29 -24.32
C VAL A 32 4.49 2.75 -25.71
N SER A 33 3.64 1.85 -26.16
CA SER A 33 3.70 1.21 -27.47
C SER A 33 2.80 1.97 -28.45
N ILE A 34 3.39 2.52 -29.51
CA ILE A 34 2.70 3.20 -30.60
C ILE A 34 2.68 2.27 -31.81
N SER A 35 1.50 1.81 -32.20
CA SER A 35 1.33 0.90 -33.33
C SER A 35 0.68 1.59 -34.51
N LEU A 36 1.32 1.47 -35.68
CA LEU A 36 0.86 1.99 -36.97
C LEU A 36 0.29 0.83 -37.82
N ARG A 37 -0.92 1.03 -38.35
CA ARG A 37 -1.55 0.09 -39.29
C ARG A 37 -1.93 0.81 -40.56
N SER A 38 -1.46 0.31 -41.70
CA SER A 38 -1.91 0.75 -43.02
C SER A 38 -3.40 0.48 -43.17
N SER A 39 -4.17 1.48 -43.59
CA SER A 39 -5.57 1.28 -43.94
C SER A 39 -5.65 0.44 -45.21
N SER A 40 -6.25 -0.74 -45.12
CA SER A 40 -6.59 -1.54 -46.29
C SER A 40 -7.91 -1.02 -46.88
N SER A 41 -7.86 -0.61 -48.14
CA SER A 41 -9.04 -0.37 -48.97
C SER A 41 -9.02 -1.40 -50.09
N PHE A 42 -10.15 -2.04 -50.40
CA PHE A 42 -10.22 -3.12 -51.40
C PHE A 42 -9.77 -2.69 -52.81
N PHE A 43 -9.71 -1.38 -53.08
CA PHE A 43 -9.36 -0.83 -54.39
C PHE A 43 -8.04 -0.06 -54.41
N GLU A 44 -7.34 0.07 -53.27
CA GLU A 44 -6.14 0.89 -53.17
C GLU A 44 -4.95 0.09 -52.64
N ARG A 45 -3.79 0.23 -53.30
CA ARG A 45 -2.53 -0.38 -52.85
C ARG A 45 -2.23 0.11 -51.44
N ARG A 46 -1.85 -0.80 -50.53
CA ARG A 46 -1.42 -0.43 -49.17
C ARG A 46 -0.27 0.57 -49.29
N ARG A 47 -0.43 1.75 -48.69
CA ARG A 47 0.61 2.78 -48.63
C ARG A 47 1.24 2.79 -47.24
N ALA A 48 2.49 3.24 -47.17
CA ALA A 48 3.13 3.54 -45.91
C ALA A 48 2.37 4.67 -45.19
N VAL A 49 2.09 4.45 -43.92
CA VAL A 49 1.58 5.44 -42.99
C VAL A 49 2.77 6.20 -42.44
N ARG A 50 2.76 7.52 -42.59
CA ARG A 50 3.74 8.42 -42.00
C ARG A 50 3.03 9.39 -41.06
N ILE A 51 3.49 9.45 -39.82
CA ILE A 51 2.99 10.41 -38.84
C ILE A 51 4.17 11.16 -38.22
N LEU A 52 3.93 12.40 -37.84
CA LEU A 52 4.86 13.23 -37.10
C LEU A 52 4.38 13.33 -35.66
N LEU A 53 5.04 12.62 -34.74
CA LEU A 53 4.77 12.65 -33.31
C LEU A 53 5.30 13.97 -32.72
N GLN A 54 4.41 14.77 -32.14
CA GLN A 54 4.73 16.10 -31.61
C GLN A 54 4.93 16.11 -30.10
N SER A 55 4.19 15.28 -29.38
CA SER A 55 4.32 15.13 -27.92
C SER A 55 3.71 13.80 -27.51
N LEU A 56 4.27 13.14 -26.52
CA LEU A 56 3.75 11.97 -25.84
C LEU A 56 3.91 12.20 -24.34
N VAL A 57 2.77 12.39 -23.67
CA VAL A 57 2.73 12.64 -22.24
C VAL A 57 2.13 11.43 -21.55
N ILE A 58 2.87 10.87 -20.59
CA ILE A 58 2.36 9.90 -19.63
C ILE A 58 1.92 10.64 -18.36
N THR A 59 0.80 10.22 -17.79
CA THR A 59 0.27 10.76 -16.54
C THR A 59 -0.06 9.62 -15.60
N PHE A 60 0.54 9.61 -14.43
CA PHE A 60 0.11 8.80 -13.29
C PHE A 60 -0.86 9.64 -12.46
N GLU A 61 -2.09 9.15 -12.25
CA GLU A 61 -3.07 9.80 -11.37
C GLU A 61 -3.51 8.81 -10.30
N GLY A 62 -3.42 9.26 -9.05
CA GLY A 62 -4.01 8.59 -7.89
C GLY A 62 -5.22 9.36 -7.41
N GLN A 63 -6.28 8.65 -7.07
CA GLN A 63 -7.52 9.22 -6.57
C GLN A 63 -8.12 8.32 -5.49
N SER A 64 -8.89 8.93 -4.59
CA SER A 64 -9.71 8.23 -3.61
C SER A 64 -11.14 8.74 -3.75
N GLU A 65 -12.09 7.81 -3.83
CA GLU A 65 -13.51 8.11 -3.97
C GLU A 65 -14.29 7.32 -2.92
N LEU A 66 -15.34 7.94 -2.37
CA LEU A 66 -16.22 7.34 -1.40
C LEU A 66 -17.65 7.46 -1.91
N VAL A 67 -18.37 6.34 -1.91
CA VAL A 67 -19.81 6.27 -2.16
C VAL A 67 -20.45 5.61 -0.94
N THR A 68 -21.36 6.30 -0.26
CA THR A 68 -22.20 5.67 0.78
C THR A 68 -23.62 6.23 0.75
N PRO A 69 -24.64 5.47 1.21
CA PRO A 69 -26.01 5.98 1.31
C PRO A 69 -26.13 7.23 2.22
N GLU A 70 -25.34 7.30 3.28
CA GLU A 70 -25.39 8.37 4.28
C GLU A 70 -24.62 9.62 3.84
N ILE A 71 -23.50 9.45 3.14
CA ILE A 71 -22.60 10.53 2.74
C ILE A 71 -22.89 11.02 1.31
N GLY A 72 -23.40 10.16 0.44
CA GLY A 72 -23.47 10.40 -1.00
C GLY A 72 -22.13 10.07 -1.66
N TYR A 73 -21.66 10.95 -2.54
CA TYR A 73 -20.41 10.79 -3.28
C TYR A 73 -19.39 11.88 -2.91
N SER A 74 -18.18 11.46 -2.58
CA SER A 74 -17.03 12.34 -2.33
C SER A 74 -15.81 11.84 -3.09
N ALA A 75 -15.00 12.76 -3.60
CA ALA A 75 -13.82 12.43 -4.40
C ALA A 75 -12.64 13.34 -4.06
N ILE A 76 -11.43 12.79 -4.12
CA ILE A 76 -10.19 13.54 -3.98
C ILE A 76 -9.12 12.98 -4.91
N ARG A 77 -8.40 13.87 -5.58
CA ARG A 77 -7.15 13.56 -6.27
C ARG A 77 -6.02 13.48 -5.25
N LEU A 78 -5.40 12.31 -5.13
CA LEU A 78 -4.23 12.09 -4.27
C LEU A 78 -2.97 12.68 -4.92
N CYS A 79 -2.72 12.38 -6.18
CA CYS A 79 -1.59 12.91 -6.93
C CYS A 79 -1.88 12.92 -8.44
N SER A 80 -1.14 13.74 -9.19
CA SER A 80 -1.18 13.76 -10.66
C SER A 80 0.22 14.09 -11.18
N LEU A 81 1.00 13.05 -11.45
CA LEU A 81 2.37 13.18 -11.95
C LEU A 81 2.35 13.10 -13.47
N LYS A 82 2.96 14.08 -14.13
CA LYS A 82 3.01 14.15 -15.59
C LYS A 82 4.46 14.13 -16.04
N GLN A 83 4.76 13.29 -17.02
CA GLN A 83 6.07 13.19 -17.65
C GLN A 83 5.88 13.21 -19.16
N GLU A 84 6.58 14.11 -19.84
CA GLU A 84 6.71 14.06 -21.29
C GLU A 84 7.82 13.07 -21.63
N VAL A 85 7.48 11.97 -22.30
CA VAL A 85 8.40 10.83 -22.56
C VAL A 85 8.96 10.88 -23.98
N ALA A 86 8.30 11.61 -24.87
CA ALA A 86 8.80 12.03 -26.17
C ALA A 86 8.04 13.32 -26.58
N PRO A 87 8.55 14.20 -27.44
CA PRO A 87 9.94 14.54 -27.67
C PRO A 87 10.21 16.06 -27.49
N ASN A 88 11.50 16.43 -27.46
CA ASN A 88 11.92 17.84 -27.54
C ASN A 88 11.82 18.41 -28.98
N GLU A 89 11.84 17.54 -30.00
CA GLU A 89 11.66 17.86 -31.42
C GLU A 89 10.75 16.81 -32.08
N ALA A 90 9.96 17.18 -33.07
CA ALA A 90 8.98 16.28 -33.67
C ALA A 90 9.63 15.06 -34.35
N ILE A 91 9.15 13.86 -34.04
CA ILE A 91 9.71 12.58 -34.55
C ILE A 91 8.79 11.99 -35.61
N GLU A 92 9.33 11.69 -36.79
CA GLU A 92 8.59 10.96 -37.82
C GLU A 92 8.55 9.47 -37.50
N LEU A 93 7.34 8.90 -37.40
CA LEU A 93 7.10 7.46 -37.28
C LEU A 93 6.47 6.97 -38.58
N ASN A 94 7.05 5.93 -39.17
CA ASN A 94 6.54 5.33 -40.40
C ASN A 94 6.62 3.80 -40.36
N ASN A 95 5.94 3.15 -41.31
CA ASN A 95 5.99 1.70 -41.53
C ASN A 95 6.50 1.34 -42.93
N GLU A 96 7.40 2.16 -43.49
CA GLU A 96 8.01 1.92 -44.80
C GLU A 96 8.73 0.57 -44.83
N GLY A 97 8.55 -0.20 -45.91
CA GLY A 97 9.04 -1.58 -46.05
C GLY A 97 8.21 -2.65 -45.31
N HIS A 98 7.18 -2.25 -44.59
CA HIS A 98 6.25 -3.13 -43.87
C HIS A 98 4.78 -2.84 -44.22
N GLU A 99 4.50 -2.27 -45.39
CA GLU A 99 3.15 -1.88 -45.82
C GLU A 99 2.24 -3.09 -46.04
N ASP A 100 2.81 -4.19 -46.55
CA ASP A 100 2.11 -5.44 -46.85
C ASP A 100 2.00 -6.37 -45.64
N SER A 101 2.65 -6.04 -44.51
CA SER A 101 2.54 -6.81 -43.27
C SER A 101 1.15 -6.66 -42.65
N ASP A 102 0.53 -7.78 -42.28
CA ASP A 102 -0.71 -7.76 -41.47
C ASP A 102 -0.43 -7.41 -40.00
N LYS A 103 0.83 -7.44 -39.57
CA LYS A 103 1.25 -7.00 -38.24
C LYS A 103 1.49 -5.49 -38.22
N PRO A 104 1.02 -4.76 -37.19
CA PRO A 104 1.32 -3.35 -37.03
C PRO A 104 2.84 -3.11 -36.90
N CYS A 105 3.32 -1.98 -37.42
CA CYS A 105 4.65 -1.47 -37.10
C CYS A 105 4.58 -0.79 -35.73
N THR A 106 5.46 -1.18 -34.80
CA THR A 106 5.35 -0.79 -33.40
C THR A 106 6.61 -0.06 -32.94
N TRP A 107 6.41 1.09 -32.28
CA TRP A 107 7.45 1.94 -31.70
C TRP A 107 7.25 1.99 -30.18
N ASN A 108 8.31 1.74 -29.42
CA ASN A 108 8.22 1.70 -27.96
C ASN A 108 8.97 2.89 -27.35
N VAL A 109 8.28 3.71 -26.56
CA VAL A 109 8.85 4.86 -25.85
C VAL A 109 8.89 4.55 -24.36
N VAL A 110 10.10 4.43 -23.78
CA VAL A 110 10.27 4.09 -22.37
C VAL A 110 9.92 5.24 -21.44
N PHE A 111 9.43 4.93 -20.24
CA PHE A 111 9.15 5.91 -19.20
C PHE A 111 9.62 5.43 -17.83
N ASN A 112 9.85 6.38 -16.93
CA ASN A 112 10.13 6.14 -15.51
C ASN A 112 9.60 7.32 -14.68
N ILE A 113 8.52 7.08 -13.95
CA ILE A 113 7.84 8.08 -13.12
C ILE A 113 8.22 7.83 -11.65
N PRO A 114 8.82 8.81 -10.95
CA PRO A 114 9.05 8.73 -9.53
C PRO A 114 7.73 8.98 -8.78
N LEU A 115 7.20 7.94 -8.14
CA LEU A 115 6.01 8.00 -7.30
C LEU A 115 6.37 8.36 -5.86
N PRO A 116 5.60 9.23 -5.20
CA PRO A 116 5.84 9.54 -3.80
C PRO A 116 5.59 8.33 -2.88
N GLY A 117 6.45 8.16 -1.88
CA GLY A 117 6.40 7.06 -0.91
C GLY A 117 5.34 7.18 0.18
N TRP A 118 4.48 8.20 0.14
CA TRP A 118 3.36 8.39 1.07
C TRP A 118 2.01 7.91 0.54
N LEU A 119 1.94 7.48 -0.73
CA LEU A 119 0.67 7.09 -1.33
C LEU A 119 -0.02 5.96 -0.55
N PRO A 120 -1.31 6.06 -0.24
CA PRO A 120 -2.03 5.02 0.47
C PRO A 120 -2.16 3.77 -0.39
N ALA A 121 -2.33 2.61 0.23
CA ALA A 121 -2.54 1.38 -0.52
C ALA A 121 -3.83 1.47 -1.37
N THR A 122 -3.82 0.79 -2.51
CA THR A 122 -5.02 0.53 -3.30
C THR A 122 -5.99 -0.26 -2.43
N ASP A 123 -7.21 0.27 -2.31
CA ASP A 123 -8.24 -0.33 -1.47
C ASP A 123 -9.63 -0.01 -2.01
N VAL A 124 -10.57 -0.95 -1.84
CA VAL A 124 -11.96 -0.82 -2.28
C VAL A 124 -12.85 -0.69 -1.06
N PHE A 125 -13.56 0.42 -0.94
CA PHE A 125 -14.41 0.72 0.22
C PHE A 125 -15.57 1.65 -0.14
N GLY A 126 -16.71 1.49 0.54
CA GLY A 126 -17.97 2.13 0.17
C GLY A 126 -18.84 1.21 -0.73
N ASP A 127 -19.86 1.80 -1.32
CA ASP A 127 -20.87 1.11 -2.11
C ASP A 127 -20.32 0.77 -3.50
N SER A 128 -20.25 -0.53 -3.79
CA SER A 128 -19.64 -1.09 -4.99
C SER A 128 -20.67 -1.63 -6.00
N GLU A 129 -21.97 -1.36 -5.83
CA GLU A 129 -23.03 -1.91 -6.70
C GLU A 129 -22.87 -1.51 -8.18
N LEU A 130 -22.42 -0.28 -8.46
CA LEU A 130 -22.28 0.23 -9.84
C LEU A 130 -20.86 0.12 -10.39
N ALA A 131 -19.89 0.52 -9.58
CA ALA A 131 -18.46 0.41 -9.85
C ALA A 131 -17.73 0.42 -8.49
N PRO A 132 -16.49 -0.10 -8.40
CA PRO A 132 -15.76 -0.08 -7.14
C PRO A 132 -15.25 1.34 -6.81
N PRO A 133 -15.75 1.99 -5.74
CA PRO A 133 -15.10 3.15 -5.13
C PRO A 133 -13.85 2.75 -4.34
N GLY A 134 -13.17 3.74 -3.77
CA GLY A 134 -11.99 3.56 -2.95
C GLY A 134 -10.77 4.25 -3.51
N THR A 135 -9.59 3.80 -3.09
CA THR A 135 -8.29 4.35 -3.49
C THR A 135 -7.75 3.60 -4.70
N ARG A 136 -7.54 4.30 -5.81
CA ARG A 136 -7.08 3.72 -7.09
C ARG A 136 -6.05 4.57 -7.80
N TYR A 137 -5.20 3.90 -8.58
CA TYR A 137 -4.16 4.53 -9.39
C TYR A 137 -4.24 4.03 -10.83
N ALA A 138 -3.89 4.92 -11.77
CA ALA A 138 -3.80 4.53 -13.17
C ALA A 138 -2.80 5.39 -13.94
N LEU A 139 -2.22 4.77 -14.96
CA LEU A 139 -1.47 5.41 -16.02
C LEU A 139 -2.40 5.80 -17.18
N TYR A 140 -2.13 6.96 -17.75
CA TYR A 140 -2.76 7.48 -18.94
C TYR A 140 -1.66 7.97 -19.89
N ALA A 141 -1.78 7.69 -21.18
CA ALA A 141 -0.87 8.21 -22.19
C ALA A 141 -1.65 8.99 -23.24
N THR A 142 -1.10 10.11 -23.67
CA THR A 142 -1.69 10.96 -24.71
C THR A 142 -0.61 11.37 -25.69
N ALA A 143 -0.75 10.95 -26.95
CA ALA A 143 0.08 11.43 -28.04
C ALA A 143 -0.62 12.51 -28.84
N LYS A 144 0.11 13.57 -29.17
CA LYS A 144 -0.25 14.54 -30.21
C LYS A 144 0.59 14.23 -31.44
N PHE A 145 -0.06 14.10 -32.58
CA PHE A 145 0.63 13.76 -33.83
C PHE A 145 -0.03 14.44 -35.02
N GLN A 146 0.70 14.58 -36.12
CA GLN A 146 0.20 15.04 -37.41
C GLN A 146 0.40 13.93 -38.44
N HIS A 147 -0.46 13.83 -39.46
CA HIS A 147 -0.16 12.96 -40.59
C HIS A 147 0.79 13.68 -41.54
N VAL A 148 1.82 12.97 -42.00
CA VAL A 148 2.69 13.46 -43.08
C VAL A 148 2.04 12.98 -44.37
N GLU A 149 1.33 13.87 -45.05
CA GLU A 149 0.82 13.58 -46.39
C GLU A 149 2.02 13.53 -47.34
N GLU A 150 2.23 12.36 -47.95
CA GLU A 150 3.15 12.27 -49.07
C GLU A 150 2.53 13.04 -50.24
N PRO A 151 3.25 14.00 -50.86
CA PRO A 151 2.72 14.77 -51.98
C PRO A 151 2.43 13.79 -53.11
N SER A 152 1.17 13.38 -53.24
CA SER A 152 0.76 12.43 -54.25
C SER A 152 1.10 13.03 -55.61
N GLN A 153 1.97 12.36 -56.37
CA GLN A 153 2.39 12.77 -57.72
C GLN A 153 1.23 12.85 -58.74
N SER A 154 -0.02 12.65 -58.32
CA SER A 154 -1.22 12.51 -59.15
C SER A 154 -2.43 13.34 -58.66
N SER A 155 -2.30 14.19 -57.63
CA SER A 155 -3.46 14.98 -57.19
C SER A 155 -3.67 16.20 -58.08
N SER A 156 -4.83 16.26 -58.73
CA SER A 156 -5.36 17.42 -59.43
C SER A 156 -5.10 18.72 -58.67
N TRP A 157 -4.38 19.65 -59.30
CA TRP A 157 -4.07 21.05 -58.94
C TRP A 157 -5.14 21.88 -58.20
N LEU A 158 -6.39 21.42 -58.11
CA LEU A 158 -7.47 22.04 -57.35
C LEU A 158 -7.41 21.76 -55.84
N SER A 159 -6.68 20.74 -55.36
CA SER A 159 -6.50 20.47 -53.92
C SER A 159 -5.54 21.44 -53.22
N THR A 160 -4.71 22.16 -53.98
CA THR A 160 -3.66 23.06 -53.48
C THR A 160 -4.19 24.36 -52.85
N LEU A 161 -5.46 24.71 -53.05
CA LEU A 161 -6.05 25.94 -52.51
C LEU A 161 -6.63 25.78 -51.09
N CYS A 162 -6.69 24.56 -50.55
CA CYS A 162 -7.17 24.28 -49.19
C CYS A 162 -6.12 23.65 -48.26
N SER A 163 -4.88 23.46 -48.73
CA SER A 163 -3.80 22.75 -48.02
C SER A 163 -3.29 23.39 -46.72
N PRO A 164 -3.25 24.74 -46.50
CA PRO A 164 -2.69 25.28 -45.26
C PRO A 164 -3.60 25.11 -44.03
N PHE A 165 -4.83 24.61 -44.18
CA PHE A 165 -5.78 24.41 -43.09
C PHE A 165 -5.93 22.94 -42.63
N LEU A 166 -5.20 21.99 -43.24
CA LEU A 166 -5.44 20.55 -43.08
C LEU A 166 -4.44 19.79 -42.19
N SER A 167 -3.32 20.38 -41.76
CA SER A 167 -2.40 19.74 -40.80
C SER A 167 -2.93 19.83 -39.35
N ARG A 168 -4.17 19.37 -39.14
CA ARG A 168 -4.80 19.35 -37.83
C ARG A 168 -4.07 18.33 -36.95
N THR A 169 -3.38 18.81 -35.92
CA THR A 169 -2.85 17.96 -34.86
C THR A 169 -3.97 17.07 -34.32
N LYS A 170 -3.76 15.77 -34.44
CA LYS A 170 -4.63 14.73 -33.91
C LYS A 170 -4.11 14.29 -32.55
N LEU A 171 -5.03 13.74 -31.76
CA LEU A 171 -4.75 13.26 -30.43
C LEU A 171 -5.15 11.79 -30.35
N ALA A 172 -4.22 10.94 -29.94
CA ALA A 172 -4.46 9.55 -29.61
C ALA A 172 -4.28 9.35 -28.11
N ARG A 173 -5.18 8.59 -27.48
CA ARG A 173 -5.13 8.27 -26.05
C ARG A 173 -5.00 6.76 -25.90
N ALA A 174 -4.12 6.35 -25.00
CA ALA A 174 -4.09 4.96 -24.60
C ALA A 174 -5.29 4.62 -23.72
N PRO A 175 -5.73 3.34 -23.72
CA PRO A 175 -6.61 2.83 -22.69
C PRO A 175 -6.03 3.09 -21.28
N ARG A 176 -6.92 3.22 -20.30
CA ARG A 176 -6.53 3.32 -18.89
C ARG A 176 -5.77 2.05 -18.49
N CYS A 177 -4.60 2.22 -17.88
CA CYS A 177 -3.81 1.12 -17.32
C CYS A 177 -3.82 1.24 -15.80
N GLU A 178 -4.50 0.34 -15.10
CA GLU A 178 -4.57 0.35 -13.64
C GLU A 178 -3.25 -0.07 -13.02
N ILE A 179 -2.90 0.55 -11.89
CA ILE A 179 -1.72 0.21 -11.10
C ILE A 179 -2.16 -0.01 -9.66
N ALA A 180 -1.83 -1.16 -9.09
CA ALA A 180 -2.06 -1.44 -7.68
C ALA A 180 -0.90 -0.91 -6.84
N VAL A 181 -1.19 -0.17 -5.77
CA VAL A 181 -0.18 0.21 -4.77
C VAL A 181 -0.40 -0.65 -3.54
N ASN A 182 0.58 -1.49 -3.20
CA ASN A 182 0.56 -2.28 -1.98
C ASN A 182 1.44 -1.62 -0.93
N ARG A 183 1.07 -1.75 0.34
CA ARG A 183 1.94 -1.35 1.45
C ARG A 183 2.26 -2.55 2.31
N TYR A 184 3.55 -2.72 2.58
CA TYR A 184 4.08 -3.77 3.42
C TYR A 184 4.89 -3.19 4.56
N THR A 185 4.76 -3.79 5.74
CA THR A 185 5.66 -3.51 6.85
C THR A 185 6.90 -4.38 6.72
N ILE A 186 8.08 -3.80 6.94
CA ILE A 186 9.34 -4.54 6.95
C ILE A 186 9.50 -5.18 8.34
N PRO A 187 9.55 -6.52 8.46
CA PRO A 187 9.83 -7.15 9.74
C PRO A 187 11.26 -6.83 10.21
N PRO A 188 11.53 -6.87 11.53
CA PRO A 188 12.90 -6.77 12.03
C PRO A 188 13.77 -7.88 11.44
N ALA A 189 15.08 -7.60 11.30
CA ALA A 189 16.03 -8.53 10.66
C ALA A 189 16.12 -9.89 11.37
N MET A 190 15.87 -9.91 12.68
CA MET A 190 15.71 -11.14 13.45
C MET A 190 14.34 -11.14 14.13
N PRO A 191 13.65 -12.29 14.19
CA PRO A 191 12.40 -12.40 14.92
C PRO A 191 12.63 -12.06 16.39
N SER A 192 11.70 -11.32 16.97
CA SER A 192 11.82 -10.85 18.37
C SER A 192 11.62 -11.98 19.38
N SER A 193 10.82 -12.99 19.03
CA SER A 193 10.67 -14.22 19.82
C SER A 193 10.19 -15.39 18.95
N GLU A 194 10.07 -16.57 19.54
CA GLU A 194 9.50 -17.76 18.88
C GLU A 194 8.02 -17.59 18.52
N LEU A 195 7.33 -16.65 19.19
CA LEU A 195 5.87 -16.46 19.06
C LEU A 195 5.51 -15.34 18.08
N SER A 196 6.43 -14.41 17.84
CA SER A 196 6.19 -13.23 17.01
C SER A 196 7.47 -12.76 16.35
N ILE A 197 7.34 -12.42 15.07
CA ILE A 197 8.40 -11.77 14.30
C ILE A 197 8.64 -10.36 14.87
N TYR A 198 7.56 -9.65 15.21
CA TYR A 198 7.60 -8.29 15.74
C TYR A 198 7.80 -8.24 17.27
N PRO A 199 8.41 -7.16 17.80
CA PRO A 199 8.55 -6.94 19.23
C PRO A 199 7.19 -6.91 19.94
N PHE A 200 7.17 -7.17 21.25
CA PHE A 200 5.96 -7.03 22.05
C PHE A 200 5.86 -5.63 22.64
N LEU A 201 4.70 -4.99 22.47
CA LEU A 201 4.29 -3.83 23.24
C LEU A 201 3.64 -4.29 24.54
N SER A 202 3.96 -3.61 25.65
CA SER A 202 3.40 -3.91 26.97
C SER A 202 2.68 -2.70 27.52
N TYR A 203 1.39 -2.86 27.80
CA TYR A 203 0.50 -1.83 28.30
C TYR A 203 0.26 -2.10 29.79
N SER A 204 0.73 -1.18 30.64
CA SER A 204 0.38 -1.17 32.06
C SER A 204 -0.96 -0.48 32.20
N VAL A 205 -1.99 -1.24 32.61
CA VAL A 205 -3.34 -0.72 32.75
C VAL A 205 -3.76 -0.80 34.21
N ALA A 206 -4.18 0.34 34.75
CA ALA A 206 -4.80 0.40 36.07
C ALA A 206 -6.31 0.28 35.90
N ALA A 207 -6.97 -0.48 36.77
CA ALA A 207 -8.42 -0.47 36.84
C ALA A 207 -8.89 0.94 37.24
N ILE A 208 -9.49 1.66 36.29
CA ILE A 208 -10.21 2.90 36.59
C ILE A 208 -11.66 2.46 36.83
N PRO A 209 -12.17 2.57 38.06
CA PRO A 209 -13.58 2.28 38.31
C PRO A 209 -14.41 3.26 37.50
N LEU A 210 -15.47 2.79 36.83
CA LEU A 210 -16.43 3.71 36.24
C LEU A 210 -16.90 4.66 37.36
N GLU A 211 -16.77 5.96 37.15
CA GLU A 211 -17.36 6.99 37.99
C GLU A 211 -18.89 6.98 37.79
N SER A 212 -19.55 5.89 38.16
CA SER A 212 -20.98 5.94 38.39
C SER A 212 -21.18 6.69 39.71
N THR A 213 -21.90 7.81 39.64
CA THR A 213 -22.29 8.64 40.80
C THR A 213 -23.09 7.87 41.86
N GLU A 214 -23.50 6.65 41.54
CA GLU A 214 -24.10 5.68 42.45
C GLU A 214 -23.30 4.39 42.27
N ARG A 215 -22.31 4.13 43.13
CA ARG A 215 -21.78 2.77 43.23
C ARG A 215 -22.75 1.96 44.07
N ASP A 216 -23.15 0.82 43.53
CA ASP A 216 -23.91 -0.16 44.30
C ASP A 216 -23.10 -0.58 45.53
N ILE A 217 -23.79 -0.68 46.67
CA ILE A 217 -23.27 -1.22 47.93
C ILE A 217 -22.71 -2.65 47.72
N ASN A 218 -23.08 -3.29 46.62
CA ASN A 218 -22.69 -4.64 46.21
C ASN A 218 -21.49 -4.69 45.25
N SER A 219 -20.56 -3.73 45.34
CA SER A 219 -19.32 -3.68 44.52
C SER A 219 -18.08 -4.06 45.32
N ILE A 220 -17.06 -4.60 44.65
CA ILE A 220 -15.81 -4.97 45.32
C ILE A 220 -15.18 -3.70 45.90
N PRO A 221 -14.66 -3.72 47.14
CA PRO A 221 -14.05 -2.54 47.74
C PRO A 221 -12.99 -1.91 46.83
N ILE A 222 -13.06 -0.58 46.67
CA ILE A 222 -12.19 0.16 45.75
C ILE A 222 -10.70 0.02 46.10
N ASP A 223 -10.41 -0.07 47.39
CA ASP A 223 -9.06 -0.26 47.90
C ASP A 223 -8.50 -1.63 47.52
N VAL A 224 -9.35 -2.64 47.31
CA VAL A 224 -8.95 -3.96 46.76
C VAL A 224 -8.67 -3.84 45.27
N LEU A 225 -9.61 -3.30 44.49
CA LEU A 225 -9.48 -3.23 43.02
C LEU A 225 -8.32 -2.35 42.57
N SER A 226 -8.11 -1.21 43.23
CA SER A 226 -7.03 -0.27 42.89
C SER A 226 -5.63 -0.85 43.09
N LYS A 227 -5.50 -1.96 43.84
CA LYS A 227 -4.23 -2.67 44.03
C LYS A 227 -3.96 -3.70 42.95
N ILE A 228 -4.95 -4.05 42.12
CA ILE A 228 -4.78 -4.97 41.00
C ILE A 228 -4.02 -4.24 39.89
N GLN A 229 -2.85 -4.76 39.55
CA GLN A 229 -2.04 -4.29 38.44
C GLN A 229 -2.18 -5.27 37.29
N VAL A 230 -2.50 -4.72 36.11
CA VAL A 230 -2.65 -5.47 34.88
C VAL A 230 -1.59 -5.02 33.89
N LEU A 231 -0.86 -5.97 33.32
CA LEU A 231 0.04 -5.73 32.21
C LEU A 231 -0.38 -6.64 31.06
N ALA A 232 -0.82 -6.03 29.96
CA ALA A 232 -1.22 -6.75 28.77
C ALA A 232 -0.18 -6.52 27.66
N SER A 233 0.20 -7.58 26.94
CA SER A 233 1.20 -7.52 25.90
C SER A 233 0.72 -8.15 24.59
N THR A 234 0.97 -7.45 23.49
CA THR A 234 0.68 -7.86 22.12
C THR A 234 1.89 -7.57 21.22
N PRO A 235 2.04 -8.26 20.08
CA PRO A 235 2.97 -7.81 19.04
C PRO A 235 2.72 -6.36 18.65
N GLU A 236 3.80 -5.63 18.34
CA GLU A 236 3.76 -4.27 17.80
C GLU A 236 2.99 -4.21 16.49
N HIS A 237 3.23 -5.20 15.62
CA HIS A 237 2.48 -5.38 14.38
C HIS A 237 1.95 -6.82 14.30
N ILE A 238 0.75 -6.97 13.75
CA ILE A 238 0.08 -8.25 13.55
C ILE A 238 -0.08 -8.49 12.05
N GLY A 239 0.55 -9.53 11.53
CA GLY A 239 0.43 -9.90 10.11
C GLY A 239 -0.99 -10.36 9.79
N MET A 240 -1.64 -9.73 8.81
CA MET A 240 -2.97 -10.12 8.33
C MET A 240 -3.03 -11.59 7.87
N GLU A 241 -1.89 -12.17 7.52
CA GLU A 241 -1.80 -13.53 7.00
C GLU A 241 -1.77 -14.60 8.10
N GLN A 242 -1.46 -14.25 9.35
CA GLN A 242 -1.16 -15.20 10.44
C GLN A 242 -2.40 -15.95 10.98
N GLY A 243 -3.60 -15.35 10.90
CA GLY A 243 -4.87 -15.92 11.40
C GLY A 243 -5.02 -15.98 12.93
N SER A 244 -3.95 -15.75 13.68
CA SER A 244 -3.97 -15.53 15.13
C SER A 244 -2.72 -14.76 15.55
N PHE A 245 -2.73 -14.15 16.74
CA PHE A 245 -1.56 -13.52 17.33
C PHE A 245 -1.42 -13.86 18.83
N PRO A 246 -0.19 -13.91 19.38
CA PRO A 246 0.01 -14.15 20.80
C PRO A 246 -0.45 -12.96 21.64
N PHE A 247 -1.14 -13.24 22.74
CA PHE A 247 -1.55 -12.27 23.74
C PHE A 247 -1.13 -12.76 25.13
N THR A 248 -0.51 -11.87 25.90
CA THR A 248 -0.06 -12.17 27.26
C THR A 248 -0.71 -11.21 28.24
N LEU A 249 -1.39 -11.74 29.24
CA LEU A 249 -1.95 -11.00 30.36
C LEU A 249 -1.19 -11.34 31.63
N ARG A 250 -0.68 -10.32 32.32
CA ARG A 250 0.02 -10.46 33.58
C ARG A 250 -0.74 -9.71 34.66
N LEU A 251 -1.00 -10.38 35.77
CA LEU A 251 -1.75 -9.85 36.90
C LEU A 251 -0.90 -9.95 38.16
N ARG A 252 -0.95 -8.92 39.01
CA ARG A 252 -0.43 -8.98 40.39
C ARG A 252 -1.16 -8.00 41.29
N ALA A 253 -1.07 -8.20 42.61
CA ALA A 253 -1.72 -7.33 43.60
C ALA A 253 -0.79 -7.05 44.80
N PRO A 254 0.33 -6.31 44.60
CA PRO A 254 1.42 -6.23 45.58
C PRO A 254 1.03 -5.54 46.90
N GLY A 255 -0.01 -4.70 46.90
CA GLY A 255 -0.50 -3.99 48.09
C GLY A 255 -1.66 -4.67 48.82
N LEU A 256 -2.09 -5.85 48.36
CA LEU A 256 -3.29 -6.51 48.89
C LEU A 256 -2.96 -7.30 50.17
N SER A 257 -3.83 -7.23 51.18
CA SER A 257 -3.65 -7.94 52.44
C SER A 257 -3.79 -9.45 52.22
N GLU A 258 -3.21 -10.29 53.08
CA GLU A 258 -3.33 -11.74 52.92
C GLU A 258 -4.79 -12.22 53.00
N GLU A 259 -5.59 -11.59 53.87
CA GLU A 259 -7.02 -11.84 53.98
C GLU A 259 -7.73 -11.53 52.66
N ASP A 260 -7.49 -10.36 52.08
CA ASP A 260 -8.15 -9.97 50.83
C ASP A 260 -7.63 -10.79 49.63
N THR A 261 -6.35 -11.20 49.61
CA THR A 261 -5.84 -12.10 48.57
C THR A 261 -6.51 -13.47 48.62
N GLY A 262 -6.91 -13.93 49.81
CA GLY A 262 -7.67 -15.15 50.00
C GLY A 262 -9.15 -15.02 49.63
N LYS A 263 -9.71 -13.81 49.63
CA LYS A 263 -11.10 -13.53 49.25
C LYS A 263 -11.28 -13.25 47.75
N LEU A 264 -10.25 -12.68 47.12
CA LEU A 264 -10.26 -12.32 45.71
C LEU A 264 -9.98 -13.54 44.82
N GLN A 265 -10.89 -13.83 43.91
CA GLN A 265 -10.74 -14.84 42.85
C GLN A 265 -10.84 -14.17 41.49
N ILE A 266 -10.03 -14.59 40.53
CA ILE A 266 -10.25 -14.27 39.13
C ILE A 266 -10.95 -15.47 38.48
N ILE A 267 -12.19 -15.27 38.03
CA ILE A 267 -13.04 -16.36 37.56
C ILE A 267 -12.84 -16.61 36.07
N ARG A 268 -12.88 -15.52 35.30
CA ARG A 268 -12.89 -15.57 33.84
C ARG A 268 -12.11 -14.41 33.24
N PHE A 269 -11.56 -14.69 32.08
CA PHE A 269 -10.94 -13.73 31.19
C PHE A 269 -11.66 -13.81 29.85
N SER A 270 -12.08 -12.68 29.28
CA SER A 270 -12.68 -12.65 27.95
C SER A 270 -12.00 -11.65 27.04
N VAL A 271 -12.01 -11.95 25.74
CA VAL A 271 -11.40 -11.13 24.69
C VAL A 271 -12.43 -10.87 23.61
N GLU A 272 -12.46 -9.62 23.15
CA GLU A 272 -13.19 -9.17 21.98
C GLU A 272 -12.22 -8.41 21.07
N LEU A 273 -12.20 -8.78 19.79
CA LEU A 273 -11.39 -8.13 18.78
C LEU A 273 -12.32 -7.45 17.78
N GLU A 274 -12.22 -6.13 17.65
CA GLU A 274 -13.05 -5.32 16.77
C GLU A 274 -12.21 -4.58 15.72
N GLN A 275 -12.70 -4.55 14.47
CA GLN A 275 -12.26 -3.60 13.46
C GLN A 275 -13.27 -2.47 13.37
N LEU A 276 -12.81 -1.24 13.58
CA LEU A 276 -13.57 -0.02 13.39
C LEU A 276 -13.13 0.66 12.10
N GLU A 277 -14.08 0.87 11.20
CA GLU A 277 -13.89 1.61 9.96
C GLU A 277 -14.67 2.92 10.02
N LYS A 278 -13.97 4.03 9.83
CA LYS A 278 -14.55 5.37 9.83
C LYS A 278 -14.46 5.99 8.45
N TYR A 279 -15.61 6.23 7.86
CA TYR A 279 -15.80 6.84 6.55
C TYR A 279 -16.12 8.31 6.69
N ARG A 280 -15.48 9.18 5.91
CA ARG A 280 -15.63 10.63 6.01
C ARG A 280 -16.15 11.24 4.72
N ALA A 281 -17.13 12.12 4.85
CA ALA A 281 -17.63 12.94 3.73
C ALA A 281 -16.59 13.98 3.29
N SER A 282 -15.91 14.56 4.28
CA SER A 282 -14.85 15.54 4.07
C SER A 282 -13.47 14.90 4.20
N ARG A 283 -12.50 15.52 3.54
CA ARG A 283 -11.11 15.09 3.59
C ARG A 283 -10.57 15.18 5.01
N SER A 284 -9.88 14.13 5.46
CA SER A 284 -9.17 14.14 6.74
C SER A 284 -8.15 15.29 6.77
N SER A 285 -8.32 16.24 7.69
CA SER A 285 -7.38 17.35 7.88
C SER A 285 -6.02 16.85 8.35
N ALA A 286 -5.99 15.85 9.24
CA ALA A 286 -4.76 15.20 9.69
C ALA A 286 -3.98 14.61 8.51
N TYR A 287 -4.66 13.94 7.59
CA TYR A 287 -4.04 13.38 6.38
C TYR A 287 -3.51 14.48 5.45
N CYS A 288 -4.34 15.48 5.13
CA CYS A 288 -3.97 16.54 4.20
C CYS A 288 -2.87 17.47 4.73
N ASN A 289 -2.74 17.58 6.06
CA ASN A 289 -1.65 18.32 6.69
C ASN A 289 -0.35 17.51 6.72
N ARG A 290 -0.42 16.18 6.78
CA ARG A 290 0.74 15.30 6.81
C ARG A 290 1.36 15.07 5.43
N PHE A 291 0.56 15.07 4.37
CA PHE A 291 1.00 14.69 3.01
C PHE A 291 0.71 15.75 1.95
N PRO A 292 1.54 15.86 0.90
CA PRO A 292 1.43 16.88 -0.15
C PRO A 292 0.30 16.57 -1.14
N VAL A 293 -0.94 16.64 -0.67
CA VAL A 293 -2.16 16.50 -1.49
C VAL A 293 -2.34 17.73 -2.39
N PRO A 294 -2.78 17.59 -3.66
CA PRO A 294 -3.06 18.72 -4.54
C PRO A 294 -3.99 19.75 -3.89
N ARG A 295 -3.67 21.02 -4.11
CA ARG A 295 -4.46 22.18 -3.64
C ARG A 295 -5.90 22.14 -4.17
N GLU A 296 -6.80 22.87 -3.51
CA GLU A 296 -8.23 22.92 -3.84
C GLU A 296 -8.55 23.18 -5.31
N THR A 297 -7.80 24.09 -5.95
CA THR A 297 -7.98 24.42 -7.36
C THR A 297 -7.69 23.26 -8.31
N LEU A 298 -6.97 22.25 -7.84
CA LEU A 298 -6.65 21.01 -8.54
C LEU A 298 -7.46 19.82 -8.02
N GLN A 299 -8.47 20.04 -7.18
CA GLN A 299 -9.38 19.01 -6.67
C GLN A 299 -10.74 19.08 -7.37
N PRO A 300 -11.51 17.98 -7.43
CA PRO A 300 -12.94 18.05 -7.75
C PRO A 300 -13.67 18.96 -6.75
N PRO A 301 -14.69 19.72 -7.19
CA PRO A 301 -15.23 19.80 -8.54
C PRO A 301 -14.43 20.75 -9.47
N HIS A 302 -13.51 21.56 -8.94
CA HIS A 302 -12.76 22.56 -9.74
C HIS A 302 -11.94 21.95 -10.88
N LYS A 303 -11.40 20.76 -10.65
CA LYS A 303 -10.69 19.98 -11.67
C LYS A 303 -11.12 18.51 -11.60
N PRO A 304 -11.96 18.03 -12.54
CA PRO A 304 -12.51 16.68 -12.49
C PRO A 304 -11.40 15.64 -12.55
N LEU A 305 -11.65 14.46 -11.97
CA LEU A 305 -10.78 13.29 -12.10
C LEU A 305 -10.70 12.83 -13.57
N ARG A 306 -9.62 12.16 -13.97
CA ARG A 306 -9.51 11.66 -15.36
C ARG A 306 -10.45 10.49 -15.63
N SER A 307 -10.71 9.69 -14.60
CA SER A 307 -11.63 8.56 -14.62
C SER A 307 -12.48 8.64 -13.35
N PRO A 308 -13.46 9.55 -13.25
CA PRO A 308 -14.32 9.63 -12.09
C PRO A 308 -15.24 8.40 -12.00
N HIS A 309 -15.80 8.16 -10.82
CA HIS A 309 -16.85 7.18 -10.60
C HIS A 309 -18.08 7.54 -11.46
N PRO A 310 -18.87 6.57 -11.96
CA PRO A 310 -20.08 6.86 -12.75
C PRO A 310 -21.11 7.77 -12.03
N LEU A 311 -21.07 7.80 -10.70
CA LEU A 311 -21.93 8.62 -9.85
C LEU A 311 -21.49 10.10 -9.75
N ASP A 312 -20.27 10.44 -10.19
CA ASP A 312 -19.74 11.81 -10.18
C ASP A 312 -20.68 12.79 -10.89
N ALA A 313 -21.17 12.41 -12.07
CA ALA A 313 -22.12 13.22 -12.84
C ALA A 313 -23.46 13.44 -12.11
N LEU A 314 -23.92 12.48 -11.31
CA LEU A 314 -25.14 12.65 -10.51
C LEU A 314 -24.89 13.54 -9.29
N ALA A 315 -23.70 13.47 -8.70
CA ALA A 315 -23.29 14.35 -7.62
C ALA A 315 -23.17 15.81 -8.09
N ASP A 316 -22.60 16.04 -9.28
CA ASP A 316 -22.51 17.36 -9.91
C ASP A 316 -23.90 17.98 -10.18
N LEU A 317 -24.90 17.14 -10.49
CA LEU A 317 -26.29 17.56 -10.65
C LEU A 317 -27.03 17.78 -9.32
N GLY A 318 -26.37 17.56 -8.18
CA GLY A 318 -26.98 17.65 -6.85
C GLY A 318 -27.98 16.53 -6.55
N LEU A 319 -27.92 15.41 -7.27
CA LEU A 319 -28.83 14.26 -7.07
C LEU A 319 -28.31 13.28 -5.99
N LEU A 320 -27.04 13.40 -5.61
CA LEU A 320 -26.40 12.58 -4.56
C LEU A 320 -25.96 13.42 -3.36
N VAL A 321 -26.83 14.33 -2.92
CA VAL A 321 -26.59 15.13 -1.72
C VAL A 321 -26.85 14.25 -0.50
N SER A 322 -25.93 14.27 0.48
CA SER A 322 -26.13 13.61 1.77
C SER A 322 -27.48 14.07 2.36
N PRO A 323 -28.36 13.14 2.76
CA PRO A 323 -29.64 13.50 3.38
C PRO A 323 -29.46 14.23 4.72
N ASN A 324 -28.27 14.16 5.32
CA ASN A 324 -27.96 14.82 6.57
C ASN A 324 -26.55 15.45 6.55
N PRO A 325 -26.43 16.73 6.14
CA PRO A 325 -25.13 17.41 6.05
C PRO A 325 -24.41 17.58 7.39
N ARG A 326 -25.06 17.27 8.52
CA ARG A 326 -24.44 17.28 9.85
C ARG A 326 -23.56 16.06 10.11
N HIS A 327 -23.78 14.94 9.41
CA HIS A 327 -22.93 13.76 9.53
C HIS A 327 -21.72 13.89 8.59
N SER A 328 -20.61 14.42 9.11
CA SER A 328 -19.34 14.48 8.38
C SER A 328 -18.63 13.13 8.29
N SER A 329 -19.09 12.13 9.06
CA SER A 329 -18.57 10.77 9.03
C SER A 329 -19.62 9.73 9.43
N VAL A 330 -19.49 8.52 8.87
CA VAL A 330 -20.19 7.31 9.30
C VAL A 330 -19.15 6.27 9.71
N SER A 331 -19.41 5.52 10.78
CA SER A 331 -18.53 4.45 11.22
C SER A 331 -19.26 3.11 11.17
N ARG A 332 -18.51 2.04 10.92
CA ARG A 332 -18.97 0.67 11.15
C ARG A 332 -17.92 -0.08 11.94
N GLY A 333 -18.37 -0.82 12.95
CA GLY A 333 -17.55 -1.71 13.74
C GLY A 333 -18.02 -3.15 13.54
N PHE A 334 -17.08 -4.09 13.49
CA PHE A 334 -17.43 -5.51 13.51
C PHE A 334 -16.34 -6.34 14.17
N SER A 335 -16.77 -7.41 14.84
CA SER A 335 -15.84 -8.37 15.43
C SER A 335 -15.06 -9.13 14.36
N LEU A 336 -13.75 -9.26 14.59
CA LEU A 336 -12.83 -10.08 13.79
C LEU A 336 -12.59 -11.45 14.39
N LEU A 337 -13.12 -11.77 15.58
CA LEU A 337 -12.95 -13.10 16.16
C LEU A 337 -13.60 -14.17 15.26
N ALA A 338 -12.92 -15.30 15.10
CA ALA A 338 -13.49 -16.42 14.37
C ALA A 338 -14.74 -16.94 15.10
N GLU A 339 -15.79 -17.31 14.37
CA GLU A 339 -17.09 -17.72 14.97
C GLU A 339 -16.96 -18.95 15.89
N SER A 340 -15.94 -19.78 15.68
CA SER A 340 -15.64 -20.96 16.50
C SER A 340 -14.65 -20.70 17.63
N ALA A 341 -14.11 -19.48 17.75
CA ALA A 341 -13.06 -19.18 18.71
C ALA A 341 -13.62 -19.02 20.13
N PRO A 342 -12.91 -19.50 21.16
CA PRO A 342 -13.25 -19.19 22.54
C PRO A 342 -13.06 -17.69 22.78
N THR A 343 -14.14 -17.01 23.14
CA THR A 343 -14.10 -15.61 23.60
C THR A 343 -13.87 -15.53 25.11
N VAL A 344 -14.13 -16.62 25.84
CA VAL A 344 -14.00 -16.72 27.29
C VAL A 344 -13.02 -17.84 27.63
N TYR A 345 -12.04 -17.50 28.43
CA TYR A 345 -11.03 -18.40 28.98
C TYR A 345 -11.28 -18.49 30.48
N CYS A 346 -11.57 -19.71 30.95
CA CYS A 346 -11.58 -20.00 32.38
C CYS A 346 -10.13 -20.15 32.83
N LEU A 347 -9.81 -19.57 33.98
CA LEU A 347 -8.50 -19.79 34.59
C LEU A 347 -8.44 -21.21 35.15
N PRO A 348 -7.27 -21.88 35.08
CA PRO A 348 -7.06 -23.11 35.83
C PRO A 348 -7.16 -22.82 37.34
N ASP A 349 -7.49 -23.86 38.10
CA ASP A 349 -7.66 -23.83 39.56
C ASP A 349 -8.92 -23.07 40.05
N ASP A 350 -9.00 -22.82 41.35
CA ASP A 350 -10.13 -22.16 42.04
C ASP A 350 -10.17 -20.63 41.83
N GLY A 351 -9.29 -20.10 40.98
CA GLY A 351 -9.19 -18.68 40.65
C GLY A 351 -8.43 -17.83 41.67
N HIS A 352 -7.91 -18.41 42.76
CA HIS A 352 -7.14 -17.69 43.78
C HIS A 352 -5.68 -17.43 43.37
N ILE A 353 -5.47 -16.75 42.24
CA ILE A 353 -4.15 -16.53 41.65
C ILE A 353 -3.22 -15.63 42.50
N PHE A 354 -3.77 -14.91 43.49
CA PHE A 354 -3.02 -14.04 44.40
C PHE A 354 -2.70 -14.68 45.75
N ARG A 355 -3.19 -15.89 46.00
CA ARG A 355 -2.93 -16.60 47.26
C ARG A 355 -1.45 -16.94 47.35
N ARG A 356 -0.80 -16.46 48.40
CA ARG A 356 0.62 -16.72 48.63
C ARG A 356 0.80 -18.17 49.05
N GLU A 357 1.34 -18.99 48.16
CA GLU A 357 1.96 -20.23 48.58
C GLU A 357 3.29 -19.93 49.30
N ILE A 358 3.60 -20.71 50.34
CA ILE A 358 4.78 -20.50 51.18
C ILE A 358 6.03 -20.56 50.30
N GLY A 359 6.69 -19.41 50.10
CA GLY A 359 7.95 -19.29 49.35
C GLY A 359 7.87 -18.56 48.01
N VAL A 360 6.69 -18.15 47.55
CA VAL A 360 6.54 -17.34 46.33
C VAL A 360 6.64 -15.85 46.66
N ASP A 361 7.41 -15.10 45.87
CA ASP A 361 7.54 -13.64 45.99
C ASP A 361 6.17 -12.97 45.84
N SER A 362 5.80 -12.10 46.79
CA SER A 362 4.53 -11.35 46.76
C SER A 362 4.44 -10.39 45.58
N ASN A 363 5.56 -10.09 44.91
CA ASN A 363 5.62 -9.29 43.70
C ASN A 363 5.62 -10.11 42.40
N ALA A 364 5.48 -11.44 42.48
CA ALA A 364 5.41 -12.30 41.32
C ALA A 364 4.21 -11.97 40.43
N TRP A 365 4.40 -12.07 39.13
CA TRP A 365 3.34 -11.88 38.15
C TRP A 365 2.69 -13.22 37.83
N TYR A 366 1.38 -13.31 38.05
CA TYR A 366 0.59 -14.38 37.45
C TYR A 366 0.48 -14.10 35.95
N THR A 367 0.88 -15.05 35.10
CA THR A 367 0.98 -14.85 33.65
C THR A 367 0.06 -15.82 32.93
N LEU A 368 -0.92 -15.27 32.20
CA LEU A 368 -1.76 -15.97 31.25
C LEU A 368 -1.25 -15.69 29.85
N GLN A 369 -1.04 -16.72 29.06
CA GLN A 369 -0.65 -16.60 27.66
C GLN A 369 -1.64 -17.37 26.79
N THR A 370 -2.15 -16.71 25.76
CA THR A 370 -3.10 -17.31 24.80
C THR A 370 -2.81 -16.81 23.38
N ALA A 371 -3.36 -17.49 22.38
CA ALA A 371 -3.38 -17.01 21.00
C ALA A 371 -4.78 -16.50 20.69
N VAL A 372 -4.90 -15.24 20.24
CA VAL A 372 -6.17 -14.63 19.85
C VAL A 372 -6.38 -14.89 18.37
N PRO A 373 -7.32 -15.77 17.97
CA PRO A 373 -7.60 -16.04 16.57
C PRO A 373 -8.43 -14.92 15.95
N PHE A 374 -8.24 -14.67 14.66
CA PHE A 374 -9.02 -13.71 13.90
C PHE A 374 -9.34 -14.24 12.50
N ALA A 375 -10.49 -13.84 11.96
CA ALA A 375 -10.95 -14.19 10.64
C ALA A 375 -10.65 -13.06 9.64
N ARG A 376 -10.22 -13.44 8.43
CA ARG A 376 -10.00 -12.47 7.35
C ARG A 376 -11.29 -11.97 6.71
N GLU A 377 -12.30 -12.81 6.65
CA GLU A 377 -13.59 -12.48 6.07
C GLU A 377 -14.69 -13.19 6.85
N ARG A 378 -15.77 -12.48 7.15
CA ARG A 378 -16.92 -13.03 7.84
C ARG A 378 -17.95 -13.56 6.83
N ALA A 379 -18.15 -14.87 6.81
CA ALA A 379 -19.02 -15.55 5.84
C ALA A 379 -20.50 -15.13 5.91
N ASN A 380 -20.98 -14.69 7.09
CA ASN A 380 -22.40 -14.46 7.35
C ASN A 380 -22.72 -13.07 7.94
N SER A 381 -22.39 -11.98 7.23
CA SER A 381 -22.88 -10.66 7.64
C SER A 381 -24.37 -10.51 7.27
N THR A 382 -25.24 -10.82 8.24
CA THR A 382 -26.69 -10.68 8.10
C THR A 382 -27.09 -9.20 8.04
N SER A 383 -27.15 -8.68 6.82
CA SER A 383 -28.24 -7.82 6.32
C SER A 383 -28.40 -6.35 6.75
N LYS A 384 -27.42 -5.63 7.34
CA LYS A 384 -27.54 -4.15 7.48
C LYS A 384 -26.32 -3.30 7.08
N ALA A 385 -25.10 -3.86 7.07
CA ALA A 385 -23.86 -3.09 6.81
C ALA A 385 -23.26 -3.30 5.40
N ARG A 386 -24.02 -3.83 4.44
CA ARG A 386 -23.54 -4.15 3.09
C ARG A 386 -23.11 -2.93 2.27
N TRP A 387 -23.55 -1.74 2.65
CA TRP A 387 -23.27 -0.52 1.90
C TRP A 387 -21.76 -0.20 1.79
N ALA A 388 -20.92 -0.72 2.67
CA ALA A 388 -19.46 -0.57 2.59
C ALA A 388 -18.72 -1.87 2.18
N GLY A 389 -19.43 -2.79 1.52
CA GLY A 389 -18.89 -4.09 1.10
C GLY A 389 -18.77 -5.09 2.24
N ALA A 390 -18.04 -6.18 1.98
CA ALA A 390 -17.83 -7.27 2.94
C ALA A 390 -17.11 -6.79 4.23
N CYS A 391 -17.47 -7.41 5.36
CA CYS A 391 -16.75 -7.27 6.62
C CYS A 391 -15.46 -8.11 6.55
N ALA A 392 -14.46 -7.56 5.86
CA ALA A 392 -13.15 -8.17 5.68
C ALA A 392 -12.10 -7.42 6.52
N LEU A 393 -11.14 -8.18 7.04
CA LEU A 393 -9.97 -7.66 7.72
C LEU A 393 -9.22 -6.71 6.78
N ARG A 394 -8.97 -5.49 7.24
CA ARG A 394 -8.16 -4.49 6.53
C ARG A 394 -6.91 -4.19 7.36
N SER A 395 -5.86 -3.72 6.71
CA SER A 395 -4.70 -3.22 7.47
C SER A 395 -5.09 -1.94 8.22
N THR A 396 -4.56 -1.75 9.41
CA THR A 396 -4.64 -0.47 10.12
C THR A 396 -4.10 0.61 9.19
N SER A 397 -4.91 1.63 8.93
CA SER A 397 -4.56 2.64 7.92
C SER A 397 -5.33 3.93 8.11
N GLN A 398 -4.72 5.02 7.64
CA GLN A 398 -5.33 6.34 7.58
C GLN A 398 -5.27 6.81 6.12
N SER A 399 -6.44 7.06 5.54
CA SER A 399 -6.57 7.59 4.18
C SER A 399 -7.48 8.84 4.20
N PRO A 400 -7.63 9.58 3.08
CA PRO A 400 -8.47 10.77 3.09
C PRO A 400 -9.93 10.52 3.49
N PHE A 401 -10.49 9.37 3.10
CA PHE A 401 -11.91 9.04 3.29
C PHE A 401 -12.18 7.82 4.16
N LEU A 402 -11.20 6.96 4.41
CA LEU A 402 -11.31 5.77 5.25
C LEU A 402 -10.19 5.74 6.28
N ASP A 403 -10.55 5.62 7.55
CA ASP A 403 -9.63 5.19 8.61
C ASP A 403 -10.04 3.80 9.08
N VAL A 404 -9.05 2.93 9.27
CA VAL A 404 -9.22 1.60 9.84
C VAL A 404 -8.40 1.51 11.12
N SER A 405 -9.03 1.17 12.23
CA SER A 405 -8.40 0.92 13.51
C SER A 405 -8.89 -0.40 14.10
N HIS A 406 -8.03 -1.06 14.87
CA HIS A 406 -8.34 -2.34 15.50
C HIS A 406 -8.21 -2.19 17.01
N ASN A 407 -9.21 -2.68 17.73
CA ASN A 407 -9.26 -2.64 19.18
C ASN A 407 -9.35 -4.06 19.73
N LEU A 408 -8.46 -4.37 20.67
CA LEU A 408 -8.58 -5.55 21.52
C LEU A 408 -9.19 -5.12 22.85
N GLU A 409 -10.46 -5.43 23.02
CA GLU A 409 -11.10 -5.29 24.32
C GLU A 409 -10.93 -6.60 25.09
N PHE A 410 -10.56 -6.49 26.36
CA PHE A 410 -10.52 -7.66 27.23
C PHE A 410 -11.09 -7.35 28.59
N THR A 411 -11.75 -8.34 29.18
CA THR A 411 -12.40 -8.21 30.48
C THR A 411 -11.89 -9.28 31.43
N VAL A 412 -11.49 -8.84 32.63
CA VAL A 412 -11.12 -9.71 33.74
C VAL A 412 -12.24 -9.67 34.76
N THR A 413 -12.87 -10.81 35.04
CA THR A 413 -13.93 -10.88 36.04
C THR A 413 -13.39 -11.39 37.36
N CYS A 414 -13.56 -10.55 38.36
CA CYS A 414 -13.17 -10.80 39.74
C CYS A 414 -14.40 -11.25 40.54
N LYS A 415 -14.21 -12.21 41.43
CA LYS A 415 -15.12 -12.53 42.53
C LYS A 415 -14.46 -12.11 43.83
N TYR A 416 -15.23 -11.62 44.78
CA TYR A 416 -14.75 -11.27 46.11
C TYR A 416 -15.68 -11.81 47.17
N ASP A 417 -15.16 -12.69 48.03
CA ASP A 417 -15.89 -13.22 49.17
C ASP A 417 -15.93 -12.17 50.30
N THR A 418 -17.12 -11.77 50.76
CA THR A 418 -17.27 -10.79 51.84
C THR A 418 -16.85 -11.36 53.20
N GLY A 419 -16.79 -12.70 53.32
CA GLY A 419 -16.51 -13.39 54.58
C GLY A 419 -17.69 -13.38 55.56
N VAL A 420 -18.84 -12.84 55.16
CA VAL A 420 -20.07 -12.89 55.95
C VAL A 420 -20.86 -14.14 55.54
N GLU A 421 -21.06 -15.05 56.50
CA GLU A 421 -21.76 -16.29 56.26
C GLU A 421 -23.19 -16.02 55.75
N GLY A 422 -23.50 -16.46 54.54
CA GLY A 422 -24.81 -16.28 53.90
C GLY A 422 -24.92 -15.10 52.92
N GLU A 423 -23.90 -14.25 52.79
CA GLU A 423 -23.85 -13.25 51.72
C GLU A 423 -23.32 -13.82 50.40
N GLU A 424 -23.89 -13.37 49.29
CA GLU A 424 -23.38 -13.72 47.96
C GLU A 424 -22.08 -12.98 47.69
N ALA A 425 -21.09 -13.70 47.16
CA ALA A 425 -19.82 -13.10 46.78
C ALA A 425 -20.01 -12.04 45.68
N LEU A 426 -19.31 -10.92 45.83
CA LEU A 426 -19.40 -9.79 44.92
C LEU A 426 -18.68 -10.13 43.62
N VAL A 427 -19.25 -9.73 42.47
CA VAL A 427 -18.67 -10.00 41.15
C VAL A 427 -18.50 -8.69 40.40
N GLU A 428 -17.29 -8.44 39.90
CA GLU A 428 -16.97 -7.22 39.16
C GLU A 428 -16.17 -7.50 37.90
N ASN A 429 -16.38 -6.70 36.86
CA ASN A 429 -15.72 -6.83 35.57
C ASN A 429 -14.77 -5.65 35.36
N LEU A 430 -13.48 -5.95 35.19
CA LEU A 430 -12.46 -4.97 34.83
C LEU A 430 -12.27 -5.00 33.31
N GLN A 431 -12.74 -3.97 32.61
CA GLN A 431 -12.65 -3.87 31.15
C GLN A 431 -11.45 -2.99 30.74
N PHE A 432 -10.76 -3.44 29.70
CA PHE A 432 -9.56 -2.82 29.16
C PHE A 432 -9.62 -2.81 27.63
N SER A 433 -8.95 -1.86 27.00
CA SER A 433 -8.91 -1.74 25.53
C SER A 433 -7.50 -1.40 25.06
N LEU A 434 -7.00 -2.12 24.06
CA LEU A 434 -5.70 -1.91 23.43
C LEU A 434 -5.88 -1.63 21.94
N LEU A 435 -5.12 -0.67 21.43
CA LEU A 435 -5.03 -0.44 19.99
C LEU A 435 -4.08 -1.46 19.38
N LEU A 436 -4.51 -2.10 18.29
CA LEU A 436 -3.71 -3.06 17.54
C LEU A 436 -3.34 -2.51 16.16
N ASP A 437 -2.18 -2.92 15.67
CA ASP A 437 -1.70 -2.55 14.34
C ASP A 437 -1.63 -3.77 13.42
N PHE A 438 -2.66 -3.93 12.57
CA PHE A 438 -2.70 -4.99 11.56
C PHE A 438 -1.99 -4.53 10.29
N VAL A 439 -1.00 -5.30 9.86
CA VAL A 439 -0.14 -4.96 8.72
C VAL A 439 -0.12 -6.06 7.69
N ARG A 440 0.12 -5.69 6.43
CA ARG A 440 0.50 -6.66 5.41
C ARG A 440 2.00 -6.90 5.53
N GLU A 441 2.38 -8.15 5.70
CA GLU A 441 3.78 -8.55 5.68
C GLU A 441 4.22 -8.77 4.24
N ARG A 442 5.48 -8.44 3.95
CA ARG A 442 6.07 -8.77 2.65
C ARG A 442 5.91 -10.28 2.43
N PRO A 443 5.40 -10.73 1.27
CA PRO A 443 5.38 -12.15 0.96
C PRO A 443 6.79 -12.69 1.14
N ALA A 444 6.96 -13.71 1.98
CA ALA A 444 8.24 -14.37 2.13
C ALA A 444 8.66 -14.77 0.72
N MET A 445 9.65 -14.06 0.16
CA MET A 445 10.26 -14.50 -1.08
C MET A 445 10.83 -15.85 -0.71
N LEU A 446 10.15 -16.92 -1.16
CA LEU A 446 10.57 -18.29 -0.96
C LEU A 446 12.04 -18.25 -1.32
N SER A 447 12.88 -18.30 -0.29
CA SER A 447 14.30 -18.25 -0.50
C SER A 447 14.56 -19.55 -1.22
N GLN A 448 14.66 -19.46 -2.55
CA GLN A 448 15.20 -20.49 -3.40
C GLN A 448 16.70 -20.53 -3.10
N LEU A 449 17.03 -20.78 -1.83
CA LEU A 449 18.30 -21.28 -1.40
C LEU A 449 18.34 -22.69 -1.96
N SER A 450 18.79 -22.76 -3.21
CA SER A 450 19.76 -23.73 -3.69
C SER A 450 20.06 -24.81 -2.67
N ASP A 451 19.38 -25.94 -2.84
CA ASP A 451 19.77 -27.21 -2.29
C ASP A 451 21.15 -27.56 -2.89
N PRO A 452 22.27 -27.50 -2.14
CA PRO A 452 23.56 -27.95 -2.64
C PRO A 452 23.66 -29.45 -2.34
N GLN A 453 22.78 -30.25 -2.94
CA GLN A 453 22.92 -31.71 -2.97
C GLN A 453 22.86 -32.24 -4.39
N SER A 454 23.81 -31.76 -5.22
CA SER A 454 24.31 -32.59 -6.32
C SER A 454 25.14 -33.73 -5.73
N ARG A 455 24.46 -34.80 -5.31
CA ARG A 455 25.08 -36.12 -5.29
C ARG A 455 25.28 -36.55 -6.73
N ALA A 456 26.55 -36.69 -7.09
CA ALA A 456 27.00 -37.23 -8.35
C ALA A 456 26.28 -38.55 -8.71
N PHE A 457 25.59 -38.54 -9.85
CA PHE A 457 25.34 -39.74 -10.65
C PHE A 457 25.73 -39.41 -12.10
N PRO A 458 26.65 -40.15 -12.73
CA PRO A 458 26.88 -40.05 -14.15
C PRO A 458 25.85 -40.91 -14.92
N ASP A 459 25.65 -40.52 -16.17
CA ASP A 459 25.01 -41.28 -17.26
C ASP A 459 23.49 -41.27 -17.39
N SER A 460 22.97 -40.19 -17.98
CA SER A 460 21.90 -40.32 -18.99
C SER A 460 21.84 -39.11 -19.94
N VAL A 461 21.78 -39.42 -21.23
CA VAL A 461 21.79 -38.56 -22.42
C VAL A 461 20.69 -37.48 -22.41
N PRO A 462 20.96 -36.22 -22.79
CA PRO A 462 19.92 -35.18 -22.84
C PRO A 462 19.13 -35.20 -24.17
N SER A 463 17.80 -35.19 -24.05
CA SER A 463 16.88 -34.88 -25.16
C SER A 463 16.56 -33.37 -25.20
N PRO A 464 16.40 -32.75 -26.38
CA PRO A 464 16.13 -31.32 -26.51
C PRO A 464 14.63 -31.02 -26.32
N SER A 465 14.21 -30.64 -25.11
CA SER A 465 12.88 -30.10 -24.87
C SER A 465 12.91 -28.57 -24.72
N SER A 466 12.12 -27.93 -25.57
CA SER A 466 11.69 -26.52 -25.58
C SER A 466 11.82 -25.78 -24.24
N THR A 467 12.80 -24.89 -24.17
CA THR A 467 12.94 -23.87 -23.14
C THR A 467 11.91 -22.77 -23.39
N LYS A 468 10.85 -22.75 -22.57
CA LYS A 468 10.08 -21.52 -22.36
C LYS A 468 11.02 -20.49 -21.73
N PRO A 469 11.04 -19.23 -22.18
CA PRO A 469 11.85 -18.20 -21.55
C PRO A 469 11.37 -18.02 -20.11
N VAL A 470 12.24 -18.35 -19.16
CA VAL A 470 12.06 -17.98 -17.75
C VAL A 470 12.03 -16.45 -17.74
N PRO A 471 10.95 -15.81 -17.24
CA PRO A 471 10.94 -14.36 -17.11
C PRO A 471 12.15 -13.97 -16.26
N TYR A 472 12.93 -12.99 -16.72
CA TYR A 472 14.02 -12.41 -15.95
C TYR A 472 13.43 -11.99 -14.60
N THR A 473 13.68 -12.78 -13.56
CA THR A 473 13.50 -12.34 -12.17
C THR A 473 14.55 -11.28 -11.99
N THR A 474 14.22 -10.04 -12.34
CA THR A 474 14.98 -8.86 -11.99
C THR A 474 15.18 -8.96 -10.49
N SER A 475 16.41 -9.21 -10.04
CA SER A 475 16.79 -9.05 -8.65
C SER A 475 16.41 -7.63 -8.28
N SER A 476 15.27 -7.44 -7.61
CA SER A 476 14.83 -6.10 -7.23
C SER A 476 15.92 -5.57 -6.32
N LEU A 477 16.57 -4.48 -6.73
CA LEU A 477 17.50 -3.79 -5.85
C LEU A 477 16.76 -3.46 -4.56
N PRO A 478 17.39 -3.63 -3.38
CA PRO A 478 16.75 -3.34 -2.11
C PRO A 478 16.25 -1.90 -2.09
N ALA A 479 15.06 -1.69 -1.53
CA ALA A 479 14.47 -0.36 -1.45
C ALA A 479 15.34 0.55 -0.57
N TYR A 480 15.31 1.86 -0.79
CA TYR A 480 16.14 2.80 0.00
C TYR A 480 15.89 2.67 1.51
N SER A 481 14.64 2.42 1.91
CA SER A 481 14.23 2.18 3.31
C SER A 481 14.77 0.88 3.92
N GLU A 482 15.24 -0.06 3.10
CA GLU A 482 15.95 -1.26 3.56
C GLU A 482 17.43 -0.96 3.84
N LEU A 483 18.00 0.05 3.18
CA LEU A 483 19.41 0.43 3.31
C LEU A 483 19.64 1.54 4.34
N PHE A 484 18.64 2.39 4.60
CA PHE A 484 18.73 3.56 5.47
C PHE A 484 17.55 3.66 6.44
N TYR A 485 17.81 4.20 7.64
CA TYR A 485 16.82 4.65 8.60
C TYR A 485 16.14 5.95 8.12
N ALA A 486 14.98 6.28 8.70
CA ALA A 486 14.22 7.48 8.34
C ALA A 486 14.99 8.79 8.63
N ASN A 487 15.98 8.77 9.51
CA ASN A 487 16.87 9.90 9.79
C ASN A 487 18.05 10.02 8.80
N GLY A 488 18.15 9.11 7.82
CA GLY A 488 19.22 9.08 6.83
C GLY A 488 20.43 8.23 7.20
N ASP A 489 20.48 7.66 8.41
CA ASP A 489 21.58 6.79 8.81
C ASP A 489 21.52 5.44 8.08
N ARG A 490 22.67 4.88 7.70
CA ARG A 490 22.72 3.60 7.01
C ARG A 490 22.40 2.46 7.97
N LYS A 491 21.49 1.55 7.60
CA LYS A 491 21.13 0.36 8.39
C LYS A 491 22.21 -0.73 8.34
N ILE A 492 23.01 -0.75 7.28
CA ILE A 492 24.08 -1.73 7.08
C ILE A 492 25.39 -1.13 7.59
N ASP A 493 25.99 -1.81 8.57
CA ASP A 493 27.31 -1.49 9.10
C ASP A 493 28.40 -1.83 8.07
N GLU A 494 29.19 -0.83 7.66
CA GLU A 494 30.29 -0.98 6.70
C GLU A 494 31.45 -1.84 7.23
N SER A 495 31.41 -2.25 8.51
CA SER A 495 32.36 -3.19 9.10
C SER A 495 32.34 -4.58 8.41
N THR A 496 31.27 -4.90 7.69
CA THR A 496 31.18 -6.12 6.87
C THR A 496 31.55 -5.78 5.42
N PRO A 497 32.75 -6.15 4.92
CA PRO A 497 33.15 -5.81 3.56
C PRO A 497 32.18 -6.42 2.55
N LEU A 498 31.63 -5.57 1.68
CA LEU A 498 30.79 -6.02 0.56
C LEU A 498 31.57 -7.08 -0.25
N PRO A 499 30.93 -8.17 -0.68
CA PRO A 499 31.60 -9.17 -1.50
C PRO A 499 32.19 -8.49 -2.73
N LEU A 500 33.52 -8.45 -2.78
CA LEU A 500 34.26 -7.96 -3.92
C LEU A 500 33.87 -8.81 -5.12
N TYR A 501 33.25 -8.19 -6.13
CA TYR A 501 33.05 -8.81 -7.43
C TYR A 501 34.42 -9.18 -7.99
N THR A 502 34.84 -10.43 -7.76
CA THR A 502 35.96 -11.01 -8.47
C THR A 502 35.50 -11.13 -9.91
N ARG A 503 36.21 -10.46 -10.83
CA ARG A 503 36.01 -10.69 -12.26
C ARG A 503 36.08 -12.19 -12.48
N SER A 504 34.99 -12.77 -12.94
CA SER A 504 34.99 -14.15 -13.39
C SER A 504 36.01 -14.25 -14.52
N ASN A 505 37.13 -14.94 -14.27
CA ASN A 505 38.16 -15.22 -15.27
C ASN A 505 37.68 -16.27 -16.29
N LEU A 506 36.37 -16.51 -16.40
CA LEU A 506 35.81 -17.37 -17.43
C LEU A 506 35.88 -16.62 -18.77
N PRO A 507 36.56 -17.18 -19.79
CA PRO A 507 36.55 -16.62 -21.12
C PRO A 507 35.10 -16.54 -21.62
N PRO A 508 34.69 -15.43 -22.25
CA PRO A 508 33.34 -15.29 -22.78
C PRO A 508 33.06 -16.42 -23.79
N PRO A 509 31.85 -17.02 -23.78
CA PRO A 509 31.46 -17.94 -24.84
C PRO A 509 31.57 -17.22 -26.18
N SER A 510 32.19 -17.89 -27.13
CA SER A 510 32.55 -17.37 -28.44
C SER A 510 31.30 -16.94 -29.21
N CYS A 511 30.96 -15.66 -29.17
CA CYS A 511 30.02 -15.08 -30.11
C CYS A 511 30.72 -14.96 -31.46
N SER A 512 30.36 -15.85 -32.39
CA SER A 512 30.71 -15.74 -33.80
C SER A 512 30.08 -14.47 -34.39
N SER A 513 30.86 -13.39 -34.46
CA SER A 513 30.55 -12.20 -35.24
C SER A 513 31.20 -12.33 -36.62
N THR A 514 30.35 -12.34 -37.65
CA THR A 514 30.75 -12.09 -39.04
C THR A 514 31.26 -10.64 -39.15
N THR A 515 32.56 -10.53 -39.36
CA THR A 515 33.28 -9.31 -39.73
C THR A 515 32.84 -8.82 -41.11
N LEU A 516 32.42 -7.55 -41.18
CA LEU A 516 32.23 -6.82 -42.43
C LEU A 516 33.23 -5.67 -42.44
N ASP A 517 34.17 -5.74 -43.37
CA ASP A 517 35.26 -4.80 -43.58
C ASP A 517 34.77 -3.36 -43.73
N ARG A 518 35.42 -2.43 -43.04
CA ARG A 518 35.42 -1.02 -43.44
C ARG A 518 36.78 -0.37 -43.13
N PRO A 519 37.38 0.35 -44.10
CA PRO A 519 38.76 0.80 -43.98
C PRO A 519 38.91 2.07 -43.14
N ALA A 520 40.11 2.18 -42.59
CA ALA A 520 40.60 3.24 -41.73
C ALA A 520 40.60 4.62 -42.38
N VAL A 521 40.15 5.63 -41.64
CA VAL A 521 40.49 7.03 -41.86
C VAL A 521 40.97 7.61 -40.52
N SER A 522 42.25 7.95 -40.49
CA SER A 522 42.95 8.70 -39.47
C SER A 522 42.66 10.20 -39.58
N ARG A 523 42.46 10.89 -38.46
CA ARG A 523 42.92 12.27 -38.17
C ARG A 523 42.53 12.65 -36.73
N THR A 524 43.52 12.82 -35.83
CA THR A 524 43.97 14.13 -35.27
C THR A 524 42.79 14.95 -34.72
N GLY A 525 42.60 15.15 -33.42
CA GLY A 525 43.57 15.54 -32.41
C GLY A 525 43.42 17.05 -32.18
N GLU A 526 42.62 17.46 -31.19
CA GLU A 526 42.69 18.82 -30.65
C GLU A 526 42.12 18.85 -29.22
N LYS A 527 42.97 19.35 -28.32
CA LYS A 527 42.67 19.66 -26.91
C LYS A 527 41.98 21.02 -26.87
N GLN A 528 40.93 21.17 -26.07
CA GLN A 528 40.55 22.49 -25.58
C GLN A 528 40.13 22.43 -24.11
N THR A 529 41.04 22.94 -23.31
CA THR A 529 40.94 23.42 -21.93
C THR A 529 40.11 24.70 -21.90
N GLN A 530 39.19 24.84 -20.94
CA GLN A 530 38.66 26.10 -20.38
C GLN A 530 37.45 25.76 -19.49
N ASP A 531 37.11 26.45 -18.42
CA ASP A 531 37.87 27.22 -17.43
C ASP A 531 36.92 27.32 -16.23
N TYR A 532 37.50 27.33 -15.03
CA TYR A 532 36.81 27.54 -13.77
C TYR A 532 36.27 28.99 -13.68
N ALA A 533 34.99 29.17 -13.37
CA ALA A 533 34.47 30.45 -12.89
C ALA A 533 33.53 30.24 -11.69
N ARG A 534 34.13 30.49 -10.54
CA ARG A 534 33.59 30.68 -9.20
C ARG A 534 32.68 31.92 -9.20
N SER A 535 31.44 31.80 -8.73
CA SER A 535 30.62 32.95 -8.36
C SER A 535 30.20 32.78 -6.91
N GLU A 536 30.80 33.63 -6.08
CA GLU A 536 30.49 33.85 -4.68
C GLU A 536 29.24 34.74 -4.54
N ASP A 537 28.60 34.56 -3.38
CA ASP A 537 27.89 35.54 -2.56
C ASP A 537 26.69 36.31 -3.13
N LEU A 538 25.53 36.02 -2.55
CA LEU A 538 24.47 37.01 -2.31
C LEU A 538 23.71 36.61 -1.03
N ASP A 539 24.21 37.10 0.10
CA ASP A 539 23.48 37.23 1.36
C ASP A 539 22.22 38.07 1.12
N THR A 540 21.05 37.53 1.48
CA THR A 540 19.81 38.29 1.57
C THR A 540 19.34 38.32 3.01
N GLN A 541 19.53 39.49 3.60
CA GLN A 541 19.08 39.93 4.92
C GLN A 541 17.54 39.99 4.93
N ILE A 542 16.89 39.26 5.83
CA ILE A 542 15.44 39.35 6.06
C ILE A 542 15.22 40.23 7.29
N ASP A 543 14.64 41.41 7.04
CA ASP A 543 14.10 42.29 8.07
C ASP A 543 12.81 41.68 8.66
N VAL A 544 12.77 41.64 9.98
CA VAL A 544 11.60 41.33 10.80
C VAL A 544 10.94 42.65 11.18
N ALA A 545 9.66 42.81 10.84
CA ALA A 545 8.82 43.87 11.39
C ALA A 545 7.45 43.29 11.80
N SER A 546 7.25 43.31 13.12
CA SER A 546 6.07 43.70 13.91
C SER A 546 4.68 43.25 13.48
#